data_AF-A0A2E7N058-F1
#
_entry.id   AF-A0A2E7N058-F1
#
_cell.length_a   1.000
_cell.length_b   1.000
_cell.length_c   1.000
_cell.angle_alpha   90.00
_cell.angle_beta   90.00
_cell.angle_gamma   90.00
#
_symmetry.space_group_name_H-M   'P 1'
#
loop_
_entity.id
_entity.type
_entity.pdbx_description
1 polymer ?
#
loop_
_entity_poly.entity_id
_entity_poly.type
_entity_poly.pdbx_seq_one_letter_code
_entity_poly.pdbx_strand_id
1 'polypeptide(L)' 'MKLFLTEYTAWLDKKIYEGPSICAPDFASAQEIADTMGLTIVGELTDLMFAQMSMENETIH' A
#
# COMPACT_ATOMS: atom_id res chain seq x y z
N MET A 1 -0.46 -5.62 14.73
CA MET A 1 0.11 -5.91 13.41
C MET A 1 -0.76 -5.25 12.36
N LYS A 2 -0.15 -4.56 11.42
CA LYS A 2 -0.79 -3.82 10.33
C LYS A 2 -0.27 -4.35 9.01
N LEU A 3 -1.11 -4.29 7.98
CA LEU A 3 -0.74 -4.63 6.60
C LEU A 3 -0.55 -3.35 5.83
N PHE A 4 0.60 -3.21 5.19
CA PHE A 4 0.96 -2.07 4.35
C PHE A 4 1.03 -2.53 2.89
N LEU A 5 0.38 -1.78 2.00
CA LEU A 5 0.53 -1.98 0.57
C LEU A 5 1.82 -1.34 0.08
N THR A 6 2.45 -2.02 -0.86
CA THR A 6 3.68 -1.53 -1.48
C THR A 6 3.56 -1.51 -3.00
N GLU A 7 4.41 -0.73 -3.63
CA GLU A 7 4.58 -0.68 -5.07
C GLU A 7 6.06 -0.69 -5.43
N TYR A 8 6.38 -1.05 -6.66
CA TYR A 8 7.72 -0.89 -7.21
C TYR A 8 7.66 -0.46 -8.66
N THR A 9 8.69 0.25 -9.09
CA THR A 9 8.84 0.64 -10.50
C THR A 9 9.66 -0.42 -11.23
N ALA A 10 9.07 -1.10 -12.20
CA ALA A 10 9.81 -2.07 -13.01
C ALA A 10 10.80 -1.35 -13.92
N TRP A 11 12.05 -1.82 -13.94
CA TRP A 11 13.13 -1.16 -14.68
C TRP A 11 12.96 -1.29 -16.20
N LEU A 12 12.27 -2.33 -16.65
CA LEU A 12 12.11 -2.65 -18.07
C LEU A 12 11.19 -1.68 -18.80
N ASP A 13 10.10 -1.25 -18.17
CA ASP A 13 9.08 -0.43 -18.81
C ASP A 13 8.71 0.84 -18.03
N LYS A 14 9.40 1.09 -16.90
CA LYS A 14 9.19 2.22 -15.98
C LYS A 14 7.74 2.31 -15.47
N LYS A 15 7.00 1.22 -15.50
CA LYS A 15 5.65 1.18 -14.93
C LYS A 15 5.70 0.84 -13.46
N ILE A 16 4.69 1.33 -12.74
CA ILE A 16 4.46 1.03 -11.34
C ILE A 16 3.63 -0.26 -11.27
N TYR A 17 4.08 -1.18 -10.43
CA TYR A 17 3.43 -2.45 -10.15
C TYR A 17 3.16 -2.60 -8.67
N GLU A 18 2.08 -3.32 -8.34
CA GLU A 18 1.80 -3.72 -6.97
C GLU A 18 2.90 -4.67 -6.47
N GLY A 19 3.48 -4.33 -5.32
CA GLY A 19 4.46 -5.14 -4.61
C GLY A 19 3.80 -6.03 -3.56
N PRO A 20 4.59 -6.91 -2.91
CA PRO A 20 4.08 -7.71 -1.81
C PRO A 20 3.65 -6.82 -0.63
N SER A 21 2.54 -7.16 0.03
CA SER A 21 2.16 -6.48 1.27
C SER A 21 3.19 -6.74 2.38
N ILE A 22 3.47 -5.72 3.19
CA ILE A 22 4.35 -5.82 4.36
C ILE A 22 3.49 -5.91 5.62
N CYS A 23 3.77 -6.87 6.48
CA CYS A 23 3.15 -6.99 7.79
C CYS A 23 4.11 -6.47 8.86
N ALA A 24 3.75 -5.39 9.55
CA ALA A 24 4.62 -4.71 10.50
C ALA A 24 3.82 -4.11 11.69
N PRO A 25 4.46 -3.80 12.82
CA PRO A 25 3.78 -3.17 13.96
C PRO A 25 3.38 -1.71 13.67
N ASP A 26 4.17 -0.99 12.87
CA ASP A 26 4.01 0.43 12.56
C ASP A 26 4.63 0.77 11.20
N PHE A 27 4.39 2.02 10.74
CA PHE A 27 4.87 2.50 9.44
C PHE A 27 6.40 2.56 9.36
N ALA A 28 7.09 2.91 10.44
CA ALA A 28 8.56 3.00 10.42
C ALA A 28 9.19 1.63 10.19
N SER A 29 8.71 0.62 10.92
CA SER A 29 9.11 -0.77 10.74
C SER A 29 8.78 -1.29 9.34
N ALA A 30 7.61 -0.90 8.80
CA ALA A 30 7.23 -1.26 7.44
C ALA A 30 8.17 -0.61 6.40
N GLN A 31 8.52 0.66 6.58
CA GLN A 31 9.39 1.41 5.69
C GLN A 31 10.80 0.80 5.62
N GLU A 32 11.36 0.39 6.76
CA GLU A 32 12.67 -0.29 6.80
C GLU A 32 12.67 -1.59 5.97
N ILE A 33 11.58 -2.37 6.04
CA ILE A 33 11.41 -3.58 5.25
C ILE A 33 11.26 -3.24 3.76
N ALA A 34 10.45 -2.23 3.43
CA ALA A 34 10.23 -1.79 2.05
C ALA A 34 11.53 -1.32 1.40
N ASP A 35 12.32 -0.50 2.09
CA ASP A 35 13.60 0.01 1.62
C ASP A 35 14.59 -1.12 1.35
N THR A 36 14.64 -2.12 2.23
CA THR A 36 15.49 -3.31 2.06
C THR A 36 15.13 -4.11 0.82
N MET A 37 13.85 -4.10 0.43
CA MET A 37 13.33 -4.84 -0.72
C MET A 37 13.23 -4.01 -2.01
N GLY A 38 13.57 -2.72 -1.95
CA GLY A 38 13.41 -1.79 -3.09
C GLY A 38 11.95 -1.50 -3.45
N LEU A 39 11.08 -1.49 -2.43
CA LEU A 39 9.65 -1.24 -2.54
C LEU A 39 9.32 0.14 -1.93
N THR A 40 8.22 0.73 -2.36
CA THR A 40 7.66 1.98 -1.80
C THR A 40 6.36 1.67 -1.08
N ILE A 41 6.15 2.20 0.13
CA ILE A 41 4.86 2.05 0.83
C ILE A 41 3.83 3.05 0.27
N VAL A 42 2.67 2.53 -0.11
CA VAL A 42 1.54 3.30 -0.63
C VAL A 42 0.58 3.70 0.48
N GLY A 43 0.39 2.82 1.47
CA GLY A 43 -0.49 3.08 2.61
C GLY A 43 -0.82 1.82 3.41
N GLU A 44 -1.66 1.98 4.44
CA GLU A 44 -2.18 0.87 5.24
C GLU A 44 -3.42 0.25 4.54
N LEU A 45 -3.52 -1.08 4.50
CA LEU A 45 -4.62 -1.78 3.83
C LEU A 45 -5.98 -1.43 4.45
N THR A 46 -6.02 -1.25 5.77
CA THR A 46 -7.19 -0.82 6.53
C THR A 46 -7.68 0.54 6.05
N ASP A 47 -6.79 1.50 5.80
CA ASP A 47 -7.16 2.83 5.32
C ASP A 47 -7.79 2.79 3.92
N LEU A 48 -7.33 1.88 3.05
CA LEU A 48 -7.85 1.73 1.69
C LEU A 48 -9.24 1.06 1.64
N MET A 49 -9.50 0.10 2.53
CA MET A 49 -10.83 -0.51 2.65
C MET A 49 -11.89 0.51 3.09
N PHE A 50 -11.56 1.41 4.02
CA PHE A 50 -12.47 2.50 4.41
C PHE A 50 -12.65 3.54 3.32
N ALA A 51 -11.59 3.85 2.55
CA ALA A 51 -11.69 4.76 1.41
C ALA A 51 -12.63 4.22 0.31
N GLN A 52 -12.53 2.92 -0.04
CA GLN A 52 -13.45 2.30 -1.01
C GLN A 52 -14.90 2.23 -0.51
N MET A 53 -15.12 1.84 0.75
CA MET A 53 -16.48 1.79 1.31
C MET A 53 -17.15 3.17 1.38
N SER A 54 -16.39 4.25 1.56
CA SER A 54 -16.92 5.61 1.61
C SER A 54 -17.39 6.09 0.22
N MET A 55 -16.75 5.63 -0.85
CA MET A 55 -17.09 6.02 -2.22
C MET A 55 -18.31 5.27 -2.79
N GLU A 56 -18.63 4.06 -2.31
CA GLU A 56 -19.82 3.32 -2.75
C GLU A 56 -21.13 3.84 -2.14
N ASN A 57 -21.08 4.66 -1.08
CA ASN A 57 -22.27 5.19 -0.40
C ASN A 57 -22.74 6.57 -0.87
N GLU A 58 -22.07 7.19 -1.85
CA GLU A 58 -22.49 8.49 -2.42
C GLU A 58 -23.26 8.33 -3.75
N THR A 59 -24.18 7.36 -3.85
CA THR A 59 -25.29 7.44 -4.81
C THR A 59 -26.61 7.51 -4.07
N ILE A 60 -26.90 8.66 -3.44
CA ILE A 60 -28.24 8.95 -2.93
C ILE A 60 -28.67 10.36 -3.37
N HIS A 61 -29.66 10.34 -4.27
CA HIS A 61 -30.62 11.38 -4.71
C HIS A 61 -30.17 12.55 -5.60
#